data_AF-A0A0Q6ME32-F1
#
_entry.id   AF-A0A0Q6ME32-F1
#
_cell.length_a   1.000
_cell.length_b   1.000
_cell.length_c   1.000
_cell.angle_alpha   90.00
_cell.angle_beta   90.00
_cell.angle_gamma   90.00
#
_symmetry.space_group_name_H-M   'P 1'
#
loop_
_entity.id
_entity.type
_entity.pdbx_description
1 polymer ?
#
loop_
_entity_poly.entity_id
_entity_poly.type
_entity_poly.pdbx_seq_one_letter_code
_entity_poly.pdbx_strand_id
1 'polypeptide(L)' 'MVAIERFARVLQRDLDAVYNPIELSWSNGQAGGQINRLNTIKRAMYGRAGPELLRARMLPLDQNRHHTK' A
#
# COMPACT_ATOMS: atom_id res chain seq x y z
N MET A 1 -12.83 21.37 18.95
CA MET A 1 -13.47 20.23 19.64
C MET A 1 -14.00 19.16 18.68
N VAL A 2 -14.73 19.50 17.60
CA VAL A 2 -15.33 18.53 16.64
C VAL A 2 -14.36 17.51 16.03
N ALA A 3 -13.11 17.91 15.72
CA ALA A 3 -12.12 17.01 15.12
C ALA A 3 -11.72 15.86 16.06
N ILE A 4 -11.56 16.15 17.35
CA ILE A 4 -11.18 15.17 18.37
C ILE A 4 -12.34 14.18 18.61
N GLU A 5 -13.58 14.67 18.69
CA GLU A 5 -14.76 13.81 18.82
C GLU A 5 -14.96 12.90 17.61
N ARG A 6 -14.72 13.41 16.39
CA ARG A 6 -14.77 12.59 15.18
C ARG A 6 -13.67 11.53 15.19
N PHE A 7 -12.44 11.89 15.57
CA PHE A 7 -11.34 10.95 15.69
C PHE A 7 -11.67 9.84 16.71
N ALA A 8 -12.14 10.20 17.91
CA ALA A 8 -12.49 9.23 18.95
C ALA A 8 -13.57 8.23 18.48
N ARG A 9 -14.61 8.71 17.78
CA ARG A 9 -15.65 7.83 17.22
C ARG A 9 -15.11 6.86 16.17
N VAL A 10 -14.23 7.32 15.27
CA VAL A 10 -13.62 6.46 14.25
C VAL A 10 -12.68 5.45 14.91
N LEU A 11 -11.85 5.89 15.86
CA LEU A 11 -10.94 5.01 16.58
C LEU A 11 -11.70 3.92 17.35
N GLN A 12 -12.79 4.27 18.03
CA GLN A 12 -13.62 3.31 18.75
C GLN A 12 -14.25 2.27 17.83
N ARG A 13 -14.66 2.68 16.62
CA ARG A 13 -15.20 1.77 15.60
C ARG A 13 -14.14 0.82 15.06
N ASP A 14 -12.90 1.30 14.94
CA ASP A 14 -11.82 0.57 14.26
C ASP A 14 -10.88 -0.17 15.26
N LEU A 15 -11.28 -0.34 16.53
CA LEU A 15 -10.48 -1.00 17.57
C LEU A 15 -10.02 -2.41 17.18
N ASP A 16 -10.91 -3.22 16.59
CA ASP A 16 -10.57 -4.57 16.14
C ASP A 16 -9.41 -4.56 15.13
N ALA A 17 -9.37 -3.55 14.24
CA ALA A 17 -8.28 -3.41 13.28
C ALA A 17 -6.92 -3.10 13.96
N VAL A 18 -6.95 -2.49 15.14
CA VAL A 18 -5.76 -2.20 15.97
C VAL A 18 -5.30 -3.42 16.75
N TYR A 19 -6.24 -4.25 17.23
CA TYR A 19 -5.93 -5.47 17.99
C TYR A 19 -5.52 -6.65 17.10
N ASN A 20 -6.15 -6.79 15.93
CA ASN A 20 -5.91 -7.91 15.00
C ASN A 20 -4.42 -8.21 14.70
N PRO A 21 -3.53 -7.22 14.47
CA PRO A 21 -2.11 -7.50 14.23
C PRO A 21 -1.35 -8.08 15.44
N ILE A 22 -1.88 -7.91 16.65
CA ILE A 22 -1.32 -8.44 17.90
C ILE A 22 -1.88 -9.84 18.16
N GLU A 23 -3.18 -10.05 17.90
CA GLU A 23 -3.87 -11.31 18.16
C GLU A 23 -3.67 -12.37 17.08
N LEU A 24 -3.56 -11.94 15.82
CA LEU A 24 -3.44 -12.81 14.66
C LEU A 24 -1.97 -12.96 14.26
N SER A 25 -1.63 -14.15 13.76
CA SER A 25 -0.30 -14.44 13.20
C SER A 25 -0.03 -13.72 11.88
N TRP A 26 -1.03 -13.06 11.30
CA TRP A 26 -0.96 -12.37 10.03
C TRP A 26 -1.42 -10.93 10.17
N SER A 27 -0.83 -10.03 9.37
CA SER A 27 -1.17 -8.62 9.37
C SER A 27 -1.28 -8.07 7.96
N ASN A 28 -2.00 -6.96 7.80
CA ASN A 28 -2.10 -6.24 6.53
C ASN A 28 -0.81 -5.46 6.17
N GLY A 29 0.29 -5.63 6.92
CA GLY A 29 1.53 -4.90 6.71
C GLY A 29 2.13 -5.08 5.32
N GLN A 30 2.07 -6.30 4.75
CA GLN A 30 2.54 -6.56 3.39
C GLN A 30 1.74 -5.77 2.35
N ALA A 31 0.41 -5.80 2.43
CA ALA A 31 -0.45 -5.04 1.53
C ALA A 31 -0.22 -3.52 1.67
N GLY A 32 -0.14 -3.02 2.91
CA GLY A 32 0.15 -1.62 3.21
C GLY A 32 1.50 -1.17 2.66
N GLY A 33 2.53 -2.01 2.77
CA GLY A 33 3.86 -1.78 2.20
C GLY A 33 3.83 -1.65 0.68
N GLN A 34 3.12 -2.54 -0.02
CA GLN A 34 2.98 -2.48 -1.48
C GLN A 34 2.21 -1.23 -1.93
N ILE A 35 1.14 -0.85 -1.23
CA ILE A 35 0.38 0.39 -1.49
C ILE A 35 1.27 1.62 -1.26
N ASN A 36 2.06 1.63 -0.18
CA ASN A 36 2.96 2.75 0.09
C ASN A 36 4.07 2.87 -0.98
N ARG A 37 4.62 1.75 -1.44
CA ARG A 37 5.60 1.71 -2.54
C ARG A 37 5.00 2.24 -3.84
N LEU A 38 3.79 1.79 -4.21
CA LEU A 38 3.04 2.29 -5.37
C LEU A 38 2.85 3.82 -5.28
N ASN A 39 2.35 4.30 -4.14
CA ASN A 39 2.10 5.73 -3.93
C ASN A 39 3.39 6.55 -3.99
N THR A 40 4.50 6.01 -3.48
CA THR A 40 5.82 6.65 -3.55
C THR A 40 6.28 6.81 -5.00
N ILE A 41 6.18 5.76 -5.81
CA ILE A 41 6.51 5.82 -7.25
C ILE A 41 5.62 6.86 -7.95
N LYS A 42 4.31 6.83 -7.70
CA LYS A 42 3.36 7.77 -8.31
C LYS A 42 3.66 9.24 -7.94
N ARG A 43 4.03 9.51 -6.68
CA ARG A 43 4.44 10.85 -6.21
C ARG A 43 5.73 11.32 -6.85
N ALA A 44 6.74 10.44 -6.95
CA ALA A 44 8.01 10.75 -7.62
C ALA A 44 7.82 11.10 -9.12
N MET A 45 6.70 10.68 -9.71
CA MET A 45 6.34 10.94 -11.10
C MET A 45 5.28 12.04 -11.25
N TYR A 46 5.02 12.82 -10.19
CA TYR A 46 4.03 13.90 -10.17
C TYR A 46 2.63 13.48 -10.66
N GLY A 47 2.26 12.22 -10.41
CA GLY A 47 0.97 11.66 -10.83
C GLY A 47 0.85 11.36 -12.34
N ARG A 48 1.92 11.52 -13.13
CA ARG A 48 1.90 11.33 -14.59
C ARG A 48 2.14 9.89 -15.05
N ALA A 49 2.20 8.94 -14.12
CA ALA A 49 2.43 7.53 -14.42
C ALA A 49 1.11 6.79 -14.64
N GLY A 50 0.92 6.26 -15.86
CA GLY A 50 -0.18 5.34 -16.19
C GLY A 50 0.02 3.93 -15.62
N PRO A 51 -1.01 3.06 -15.69
CA PRO A 51 -0.98 1.71 -15.13
C PRO A 51 0.19 0.84 -15.64
N GLU A 52 0.52 0.92 -16.92
CA GLU A 52 1.58 0.14 -17.56
C GLU A 52 2.96 0.56 -17.03
N LEU A 53 3.17 1.87 -16.87
CA LEU A 53 4.42 2.44 -16.36
C LEU A 53 4.61 2.16 -14.88
N LEU A 54 3.52 2.21 -14.09
CA LEU A 54 3.54 1.79 -12.69
C LEU A 54 3.85 0.30 -12.58
N ARG A 55 3.23 -0.55 -13.42
CA ARG A 55 3.51 -1.99 -13.46
C ARG A 55 4.97 -2.28 -13.79
N ALA A 56 5.54 -1.62 -14.80
CA ALA A 56 6.94 -1.77 -15.19
C ALA A 56 7.93 -1.38 -14.07
N ARG A 57 7.55 -0.43 -13.19
CA ARG A 57 8.37 -0.02 -12.04
C ARG A 57 8.15 -0.84 -10.78
N MET A 58 6.98 -1.47 -10.64
CA MET A 58 6.64 -2.26 -9.46
C MET A 58 7.08 -3.71 -9.58
N LEU A 59 6.91 -4.32 -10.75
CA LEU A 59 7.20 -5.73 -10.95
C LEU A 59 8.70 -5.95 -11.19
N PRO A 60 9.23 -7.11 -10.75
CA PRO A 60 10.56 -7.54 -11.16
C PRO A 60 10.65 -7.59 -12.69
N LEU A 61 11.84 -7.27 -13.21
CA LEU A 61 12.12 -7.49 -14.63
C LEU A 61 12.02 -8.99 -14.91
N ASP A 62 11.22 -9.36 -15.91
CA ASP A 62 11.16 -10.73 -16.38
C ASP A 62 12.47 -11.06 -17.10
N GLN A 63 13.34 -11.81 -16.40
CA GLN A 63 14.64 -12.23 -16.91
C GLN A 63 14.54 -13.19 -18.09
N ASN A 64 13.38 -13.83 -18.32
CA ASN A 64 13.20 -14.79 -19.42
C ASN A 64 12.99 -14.13 -20.79
N ARG A 65 12.67 -12.83 -20.85
CA ARG A 65 12.46 -12.12 -22.14
C ARG A 65 13.76 -11.87 -22.92
N HIS A 66 14.91 -12.05 -22.27
CA HIS A 66 16.23 -11.89 -22.91
C HIS A 66 16.79 -13.20 -23.50
N HIS A 67 16.10 -14.34 -23.33
CA HIS A 67 16.58 -15.66 -23.77
C HIS A 67 15.94 -16.17 -25.06
N THR A 68 15.13 -15.36 -25.75
CA THR A 68 14.70 -15.65 -27.12
C THR A 68 15.69 -14.99 -28.09
N LYS A 69 16.51 -15.82 -28.73
CA LYS A 69 17.31 -15.47 -29.91
C LYS A 69 16.41 -15.13 -31.09
#